data_AF-A0AAP8U3V3-F1
#
_entry.id   AF-A0AAP8U3V3-F1
#
_cell.length_a   1.000
_cell.length_b   1.000
_cell.length_c   1.000
_cell.angle_alpha   90.00
_cell.angle_beta   90.00
_cell.angle_gamma   90.00
#
_symmetry.space_group_name_H-M   'P 1'
#
loop_
_entity.id
_entity.type
_entity.pdbx_description
1 polymer ?
#
loop_
_entity_poly.entity_id
_entity_poly.type
_entity_poly.pdbx_seq_one_letter_code
_entity_poly.pdbx_strand_id
1 'polypeptide(L)' 'MKEANGMSEQQQASRQDLWMQKILDALKGIEYGSVHITIHDSNITQIERVERHRYSLEKKEFSKRQKG' A
#
# COMPACT_ATOMS: atom_id res chain seq x y z
N MET A 1 7.36 -42.07 15.54
CA MET A 1 8.05 -40.77 15.36
C MET A 1 7.42 -40.03 14.17
N LYS A 2 6.43 -39.18 14.40
CA LYS A 2 5.92 -38.16 13.46
C LYS A 2 5.26 -37.07 14.31
N GLU A 3 6.01 -36.05 14.71
CA GLU A 3 5.43 -34.80 15.20
C GLU A 3 5.40 -33.84 14.01
N ALA A 4 4.22 -33.71 13.42
CA ALA A 4 3.95 -32.83 12.31
C ALA A 4 3.64 -31.43 12.86
N ASN A 5 4.38 -30.43 12.40
CA ASN A 5 4.04 -29.01 12.51
C ASN A 5 2.64 -28.77 11.90
N GLY A 6 1.61 -28.75 12.74
CA GLY A 6 0.24 -28.40 12.37
C GLY A 6 -0.20 -27.14 13.09
N MET A 7 0.09 -25.96 12.54
CA MET A 7 -0.54 -24.73 13.01
C MET A 7 -2.02 -24.74 12.62
N SER A 8 -2.90 -24.69 13.64
CA SER A 8 -4.38 -24.80 13.50
C SER A 8 -5.00 -23.78 12.52
N GLU A 9 -6.04 -24.19 11.78
CA GLU A 9 -6.75 -23.35 10.78
C GLU A 9 -7.28 -22.03 11.37
N GLN A 10 -7.70 -22.03 12.65
CA GLN A 10 -8.18 -20.83 13.34
C GLN A 10 -7.08 -19.78 13.53
N GLN A 11 -5.82 -20.20 13.73
CA GLN A 11 -4.67 -19.30 13.82
C GLN A 11 -4.20 -18.82 12.45
N GLN A 12 -4.47 -19.55 11.38
CA GLN A 12 -4.15 -19.13 10.02
C GLN A 12 -5.14 -18.08 9.51
N ALA A 13 -6.45 -18.28 9.76
CA ALA A 13 -7.47 -17.30 9.41
C ALA A 13 -7.22 -15.95 10.11
N SER A 14 -6.90 -15.96 11.40
CA SER A 14 -6.61 -14.73 12.14
C SER A 14 -5.37 -13.98 11.65
N ARG A 15 -4.34 -14.69 11.15
CA ARG A 15 -3.18 -14.05 10.50
C ARG A 15 -3.53 -13.44 9.15
N GLN A 16 -4.40 -14.08 8.37
CA GLN A 16 -4.87 -13.54 7.09
C GLN A 16 -5.64 -12.24 7.31
N ASP A 17 -6.52 -12.22 8.32
CA ASP A 17 -7.28 -11.03 8.69
C ASP A 17 -6.36 -9.87 9.10
N LEU A 18 -5.30 -10.15 9.87
CA LEU A 18 -4.32 -9.14 10.27
C LEU A 18 -3.60 -8.54 9.06
N TRP A 19 -3.19 -9.36 8.10
CA TRP A 19 -2.50 -8.86 6.90
C TRP A 19 -3.44 -8.08 6.00
N MET A 20 -4.70 -8.51 5.88
CA MET A 20 -5.72 -7.76 5.15
C MET A 20 -5.90 -6.36 5.74
N GLN A 21 -6.01 -6.25 7.07
CA GLN A 21 -6.10 -4.95 7.75
C GLN A 21 -4.86 -4.08 7.47
N LYS A 22 -3.66 -4.63 7.57
CA LYS A 22 -2.41 -3.89 7.29
C LYS A 22 -2.33 -3.36 5.86
N ILE A 23 -2.79 -4.15 4.88
CA ILE A 23 -2.81 -3.72 3.47
C ILE A 23 -3.84 -2.59 3.27
N LEU A 24 -5.02 -2.72 3.87
CA LEU A 24 -6.05 -1.67 3.84
C LEU A 24 -5.53 -0.37 4.46
N ASP A 25 -4.85 -0.44 5.60
CA ASP A 25 -4.23 0.71 6.25
C ASP A 25 -3.12 1.33 5.39
N ALA A 26 -2.31 0.51 4.71
CA ALA A 26 -1.28 0.99 3.80
C ALA A 26 -1.87 1.76 2.61
N LEU A 27 -3.03 1.34 2.09
CA LEU A 27 -3.71 2.02 0.98
C LEU A 27 -4.46 3.29 1.42
N LYS A 28 -4.87 3.37 2.69
CA LYS A 28 -5.73 4.44 3.18
C LYS A 28 -5.08 5.82 3.07
N GLY A 29 -5.78 6.74 2.41
CA GLY A 29 -5.38 8.15 2.30
C GLY A 29 -4.33 8.45 1.24
N ILE A 30 -3.90 7.46 0.43
CA ILE A 30 -3.03 7.72 -0.71
C ILE A 30 -3.88 8.33 -1.84
N GLU A 31 -3.64 9.59 -2.17
CA GLU A 31 -4.24 10.22 -3.36
C GLU A 31 -3.48 9.86 -4.63
N TYR A 32 -2.14 9.85 -4.57
CA TYR A 32 -1.24 9.39 -5.63
C TYR A 32 -0.05 8.68 -4.99
N GLY A 33 0.32 7.52 -5.52
CA GLY A 33 1.38 6.73 -4.91
C GLY A 33 1.39 5.29 -5.36
N SER A 34 2.06 4.45 -4.59
CA SER A 34 2.11 3.00 -4.79
C SER A 34 2.31 2.30 -3.46
N VAL A 35 1.72 1.11 -3.34
CA VAL A 35 2.03 0.15 -2.27
C VAL A 35 2.74 -1.05 -2.91
N HIS A 36 3.89 -1.42 -2.37
CA HIS A 36 4.67 -2.59 -2.77
C HIS A 36 4.64 -3.63 -1.66
N ILE A 37 4.30 -4.88 -1.99
CA ILE A 37 4.22 -5.98 -1.02
C ILE A 37 5.23 -7.04 -1.44
N THR A 38 6.11 -7.42 -0.52
CA THR A 38 7.09 -8.48 -0.74
C THR A 38 6.67 -9.73 0.01
N ILE A 39 6.68 -10.86 -0.69
CA ILE A 39 6.32 -12.18 -0.17
C ILE A 39 7.52 -13.09 -0.30
N HIS A 40 7.92 -13.71 0.81
CA HIS A 40 8.89 -14.81 0.82
C HIS A 40 8.27 -15.99 1.58
N ASP A 41 8.49 -17.20 1.09
CA ASP A 41 8.03 -18.43 1.75
C ASP A 41 6.54 -18.39 2.13
N SER A 42 5.70 -17.92 1.19
CA SER A 42 4.24 -17.75 1.37
C SER A 42 3.83 -16.82 2.53
N ASN A 43 4.74 -16.00 3.04
CA ASN A 43 4.48 -15.03 4.09
C ASN A 43 4.81 -13.62 3.58
N ILE A 44 3.95 -12.65 3.89
CA ILE A 44 4.27 -11.25 3.67
C ILE A 44 5.39 -10.87 4.63
N THR A 45 6.49 -10.39 4.08
CA THR A 45 7.66 -9.94 4.86
C THR A 45 7.78 -8.43 4.92
N GLN A 46 7.31 -7.74 3.87
CA GLN A 46 7.42 -6.29 3.76
C GLN A 46 6.18 -5.69 3.08
N ILE A 47 5.78 -4.52 3.57
CA ILE A 47 4.82 -3.63 2.93
C ILE A 47 5.47 -2.25 2.88
N GLU A 48 5.75 -1.75 1.68
CA GLU A 48 6.28 -0.43 1.43
C GLU A 48 5.17 0.48 0.88
N ARG A 49 5.00 1.65 1.48
CA ARG A 49 4.04 2.67 1.06
C ARG A 49 4.80 3.89 0.55
N VAL A 50 4.50 4.30 -0.67
CA VAL A 50 5.05 5.51 -1.29
C VAL A 50 3.92 6.45 -1.64
N GLU A 51 3.96 7.66 -1.10
CA GLU A 51 3.03 8.75 -1.41
C GLU A 51 3.69 9.81 -2.29
N ARG A 52 2.91 10.38 -3.20
CA ARG A 52 3.34 11.45 -4.10
C ARG A 52 2.34 12.58 -4.01
N HIS A 53 2.81 13.77 -3.67
CA HIS A 53 1.99 14.97 -3.75
C HIS A 53 2.23 15.68 -5.08
N ARG A 54 1.17 15.91 -5.83
CA ARG A 54 1.22 16.75 -7.04
C ARG A 54 0.86 18.17 -6.63
N TYR A 55 1.87 19.01 -6.47
CA TYR A 55 1.62 20.44 -6.38
C TYR A 55 1.30 20.92 -7.79
N SER A 56 0.05 21.36 -8.01
CA SER A 56 -0.28 22.06 -9.24
C SER A 56 0.68 23.22 -9.38
N LEU A 57 1.45 23.27 -10.46
CA LEU A 57 2.03 24.53 -10.89
C LEU A 57 0.80 25.39 -11.20
N GLU A 58 0.48 26.34 -10.30
CA GLU A 58 -0.56 27.32 -10.57
C GLU A 58 -0.35 27.78 -12.00
N LYS A 59 -1.39 27.61 -12.81
CA LYS A 59 -1.43 28.05 -14.19
C LYS A 59 -1.36 29.57 -14.10
N LYS A 60 -0.14 30.12 -13.98
CA LYS A 60 0.06 31.56 -14.04
C LYS A 60 -0.58 32.00 -15.34
N GLU A 61 -1.63 32.78 -15.19
CA GLU A 61 -2.40 33.51 -16.19
C GLU A 61 -1.48 34.26 -17.18
N PHE A 62 -0.78 33.52 -18.04
CA PHE A 62 0.10 34.07 -19.08
C PHE A 62 -0.68 34.39 -20.36
N SER A 63 -2.00 34.18 -20.37
CA SER A 63 -2.86 34.37 -21.53
C SER A 63 -3.40 35.81 -21.71
N LYS A 64 -3.06 36.79 -20.85
CA LYS A 64 -3.61 38.15 -20.98
C LYS A 64 -2.66 39.26 -21.45
N ARG A 65 -1.40 38.96 -21.80
CA ARG A 65 -0.42 39.98 -22.25
C ARG A 65 -0.14 40.06 -23.75
N GLN A 66 -0.84 39.31 -24.61
CA GLN A 66 -0.62 39.32 -26.07
C GLN A 66 -1.77 39.90 -26.91
N LYS A 67 -2.59 40.80 -26.36
CA LYS A 67 -3.44 41.68 -27.17
C LYS A 67 -3.03 43.13 -26.93
N GLY A 68 -1.89 43.49 -27.52
CA GLY A 68 -1.54 44.86 -27.87
C GLY A 68 -1.89 45.10 -29.33
#